data_AF-A0A257M4U7-F1
#
_entry.id   AF-A0A257M4U7-F1
#
_cell.length_a   1.000
_cell.length_b   1.000
_cell.length_c   1.000
_cell.angle_alpha   90.00
_cell.angle_beta   90.00
_cell.angle_gamma   90.00
#
_symmetry.space_group_name_H-M   'P 1'
#
loop_
_entity.id
_entity.type
_entity.pdbx_description
1 polymer ?
#
loop_
_entity_poly.entity_id
_entity_poly.type
_entity_poly.pdbx_seq_one_letter_code
_entity_poly.pdbx_strand_id
1 'polypeptide(L)'
;MKRNFLLPLAFLLTVSNAIAGIEPGHSMKLTLRGVPAEEQAKIDGEYRVGESGTVRLPLLESLIPAKGLTAEQFARAAEKAYRDAGIYARPAIEVEMVGTPDLVNQEPRISVGGHVRRAGPIPFRKTMTLLEAIQAAGDRDEFGGRNIRLIRKGKTTLLDFRKQEIKNLQLEPFDSIIVDQAGVVEGDRG
;
A
#
# COMPACT_ATOMS: atom_id res chain seq x y z
N MET A 1 7.88 2.24 60.78
CA MET A 1 7.54 2.94 59.53
C MET A 1 7.24 1.88 58.46
N LYS A 2 5.97 1.74 58.05
CA LYS A 2 5.51 0.71 57.09
C LYS A 2 5.69 1.25 55.66
N ARG A 3 6.41 0.50 54.82
CA ARG A 3 6.76 0.89 53.45
C ARG A 3 5.78 0.21 52.49
N ASN A 4 4.82 0.98 51.98
CA ASN A 4 3.82 0.49 51.02
C ASN A 4 4.48 0.21 49.67
N PHE A 5 4.31 -1.03 49.18
CA PHE A 5 4.68 -1.44 47.84
C PHE A 5 3.54 -1.09 46.87
N LEU A 6 3.82 -0.22 45.88
CA LEU A 6 2.96 0.00 44.73
C LEU A 6 3.17 -1.14 43.72
N LEU A 7 2.10 -1.84 43.34
CA LEU A 7 2.06 -2.76 42.19
C LEU A 7 2.00 -1.95 40.87
N PRO A 8 2.74 -2.32 39.82
CA PRO A 8 2.51 -1.76 38.49
C PRO A 8 1.40 -2.55 37.77
N LEU A 9 0.40 -1.81 37.28
CA LEU A 9 -0.67 -2.29 36.43
C LEU A 9 -0.12 -2.51 35.00
N ALA A 10 0.04 -3.77 34.59
CA ALA A 10 0.48 -4.13 33.25
C ALA A 10 -0.69 -3.99 32.25
N PHE A 11 -0.57 -3.04 31.32
CA PHE A 11 -1.51 -2.84 30.22
C PHE A 11 -1.16 -3.83 29.09
N LEU A 12 -1.99 -4.85 28.89
CA LEU A 12 -1.84 -5.80 27.78
C LEU A 12 -2.32 -5.13 26.48
N LEU A 13 -1.40 -4.69 25.64
CA LEU A 13 -1.70 -4.24 24.27
C LEU A 13 -2.01 -5.46 23.39
N THR A 14 -3.28 -5.68 23.07
CA THR A 14 -3.66 -6.63 22.01
C THR A 14 -3.38 -6.00 20.65
N VAL A 15 -2.35 -6.49 19.98
CA VAL A 15 -2.06 -6.12 18.58
C VAL A 15 -3.07 -6.85 17.69
N SER A 16 -4.09 -6.15 17.22
CA SER A 16 -4.95 -6.65 16.14
C SER A 16 -4.14 -6.68 14.85
N ASN A 17 -3.69 -7.87 14.45
CA ASN A 17 -3.21 -8.10 13.10
C ASN A 17 -4.40 -7.98 12.14
N ALA A 18 -4.60 -6.80 11.57
CA ALA A 18 -5.53 -6.62 10.48
C ALA A 18 -4.99 -7.39 9.26
N ILE A 19 -5.59 -8.54 8.97
CA ILE A 19 -5.37 -9.24 7.72
C ILE A 19 -6.01 -8.34 6.65
N ALA A 20 -5.18 -7.66 5.85
CA ALA A 20 -5.67 -6.76 4.81
C ALA A 20 -6.53 -7.55 3.81
N GLY A 21 -7.81 -7.19 3.73
CA GLY A 21 -8.74 -7.75 2.75
C GLY A 21 -8.56 -7.12 1.37
N ILE A 22 -9.05 -7.80 0.34
CA ILE A 22 -9.07 -7.29 -1.02
C ILE A 22 -10.02 -6.09 -1.11
N GLU A 23 -9.61 -5.03 -1.80
CA GLU A 23 -10.39 -3.82 -1.99
C GLU A 23 -10.70 -3.60 -3.48
N PRO A 24 -11.78 -2.86 -3.81
CA PRO A 24 -12.04 -2.42 -5.16
C PRO A 24 -10.84 -1.69 -5.76
N GLY A 25 -10.53 -1.98 -7.03
CA GLY A 25 -9.40 -1.41 -7.72
C GLY A 25 -8.12 -2.25 -7.64
N HIS A 26 -7.91 -3.10 -6.63
CA HIS A 26 -6.71 -3.96 -6.56
C HIS A 26 -6.56 -4.86 -7.79
N SER A 27 -5.32 -5.17 -8.14
CA SER A 27 -5.00 -6.21 -9.11
C SER A 27 -4.45 -7.44 -8.40
N MET A 28 -4.69 -8.61 -8.98
CA MET A 28 -4.22 -9.89 -8.47
C MET A 28 -3.78 -10.77 -9.62
N LYS A 29 -2.68 -11.47 -9.43
CA LYS A 29 -2.22 -12.51 -10.33
C LYS A 29 -2.83 -13.82 -9.87
N LEU A 30 -3.50 -14.48 -10.80
CA LEU A 30 -4.09 -15.80 -10.58
C LEU A 30 -3.30 -16.82 -11.38
N THR A 31 -2.96 -17.94 -10.74
CA THR A 31 -2.26 -19.07 -11.36
C THR A 31 -3.02 -20.35 -11.08
N LEU A 32 -3.32 -21.12 -12.13
CA LEU A 32 -3.97 -22.42 -12.03
C LEU A 32 -2.92 -23.53 -12.00
N ARG A 33 -3.01 -24.41 -11.00
CA ARG A 33 -2.11 -25.55 -10.81
C ARG A 33 -2.87 -26.86 -10.98
N GLY A 34 -2.13 -27.92 -11.35
CA GLY A 34 -2.67 -29.28 -11.42
C GLY A 34 -3.48 -29.61 -12.69
N VAL A 35 -3.47 -28.74 -13.69
CA VAL A 35 -4.10 -28.94 -15.02
C VAL A 35 -3.05 -28.86 -16.15
N PRO A 36 -3.32 -29.33 -17.38
CA PRO A 36 -2.39 -29.19 -18.51
C PRO A 36 -2.05 -27.72 -18.81
N ALA A 37 -0.86 -27.46 -19.37
CA ALA A 37 -0.36 -26.10 -19.63
C ALA A 37 -1.29 -25.25 -20.50
N GLU A 38 -2.01 -25.87 -21.43
CA GLU A 38 -3.00 -25.19 -22.28
C GLU A 38 -4.19 -24.63 -21.47
N GLU A 39 -4.61 -25.33 -20.42
CA GLU A 39 -5.67 -24.88 -19.52
C GLU A 39 -5.12 -23.83 -18.53
N GLN A 40 -3.87 -24.00 -18.08
CA GLN A 40 -3.20 -22.98 -17.26
C GLN A 40 -3.16 -21.65 -18.02
N ALA A 41 -2.72 -21.65 -19.28
CA ALA A 41 -2.62 -20.43 -20.09
C ALA A 41 -3.96 -19.70 -20.33
N LYS A 42 -5.11 -20.38 -20.22
CA LYS A 42 -6.44 -19.75 -20.34
C LYS A 42 -6.85 -18.99 -19.09
N ILE A 43 -6.27 -19.34 -17.93
CA ILE A 43 -6.66 -18.85 -16.61
C ILE A 43 -5.55 -18.01 -15.96
N ASP A 44 -4.29 -18.33 -16.22
CA ASP A 44 -3.13 -17.63 -15.70
C ASP A 44 -3.10 -16.21 -16.23
N GLY A 45 -3.06 -15.24 -15.33
CA GLY A 45 -3.08 -13.84 -15.72
C GLY A 45 -3.30 -12.89 -14.56
N GLU A 46 -3.33 -11.60 -14.89
CA GLU A 46 -3.64 -10.54 -13.94
C GLU A 46 -5.10 -10.11 -14.08
N TYR A 47 -5.78 -10.03 -12.94
CA TYR A 47 -7.19 -9.72 -12.82
C TYR A 47 -7.38 -8.53 -11.92
N ARG A 48 -8.29 -7.65 -12.32
CA ARG A 48 -8.63 -6.46 -11.55
C ARG A 48 -9.94 -6.66 -10.79
N VAL A 49 -9.95 -6.20 -9.54
CA VAL A 49 -11.18 -6.08 -8.75
C VAL A 49 -11.93 -4.85 -9.24
N GLY A 50 -13.12 -5.06 -9.78
CA GLY A 50 -14.01 -3.99 -10.24
C GLY A 50 -14.47 -3.10 -9.08
N GLU A 51 -15.06 -1.96 -9.40
CA GLU A 51 -15.58 -1.00 -8.42
C GLU A 51 -16.65 -1.59 -7.50
N SER A 52 -17.43 -2.55 -8.02
CA SER A 52 -18.40 -3.35 -7.26
C SER A 52 -17.75 -4.33 -6.26
N GLY A 53 -16.42 -4.44 -6.24
CA GLY A 53 -15.70 -5.38 -5.37
C GLY A 53 -15.73 -6.83 -5.87
N THR A 54 -15.99 -7.03 -7.16
CA THR A 54 -16.06 -8.34 -7.81
C THR A 54 -14.97 -8.50 -8.86
N VAL A 55 -14.60 -9.75 -9.16
CA VAL A 55 -13.61 -10.12 -10.18
C VAL A 55 -14.28 -10.97 -11.23
N ARG A 56 -14.00 -10.68 -12.51
CA ARG A 56 -14.42 -11.50 -13.65
C ARG A 56 -13.31 -12.49 -13.97
N LEU A 57 -13.61 -13.78 -13.87
CA LEU A 57 -12.69 -14.85 -14.24
C LEU A 57 -13.08 -15.45 -15.60
N PRO A 58 -12.11 -15.96 -16.40
CA PRO A 58 -12.40 -16.57 -17.68
C PRO A 58 -13.28 -17.81 -17.52
N LEU A 59 -14.02 -18.17 -18.58
CA LEU A 59 -14.89 -19.35 -18.63
C LEU A 59 -16.07 -19.35 -17.64
N LEU A 60 -16.11 -18.42 -16.68
CA LEU A 60 -17.23 -18.22 -15.77
C LEU A 60 -18.15 -17.10 -16.27
N GLU A 61 -19.46 -17.37 -16.26
CA GLU A 61 -20.47 -16.35 -16.56
C GLU A 61 -20.67 -15.40 -15.37
N SER A 62 -20.52 -15.93 -14.15
CA SER A 62 -20.73 -15.22 -12.89
C SER A 62 -19.49 -14.47 -12.43
N LEU A 63 -19.70 -13.27 -11.86
CA LEU A 63 -18.67 -12.49 -11.18
C LEU A 63 -18.44 -13.02 -9.77
N ILE A 64 -17.19 -13.08 -9.33
CA ILE A 64 -16.85 -13.59 -7.99
C ILE A 64 -16.64 -12.41 -7.03
N PRO A 65 -17.31 -12.39 -5.86
CA PRO A 65 -17.06 -11.37 -4.84
C PRO A 65 -15.64 -11.53 -4.27
N ALA A 66 -14.89 -10.43 -4.25
CA ALA A 66 -13.54 -10.40 -3.72
C ALA A 66 -13.40 -9.45 -2.54
N LYS A 67 -14.21 -8.38 -2.48
CA LYS A 67 -14.11 -7.34 -1.44
C LYS A 67 -14.14 -7.93 -0.03
N GLY A 68 -13.15 -7.56 0.78
CA GLY A 68 -13.00 -8.00 2.17
C GLY A 68 -12.47 -9.42 2.36
N LEU A 69 -12.32 -10.20 1.28
CA LEU A 69 -11.70 -11.52 1.34
C LEU A 69 -10.18 -11.40 1.37
N THR A 70 -9.51 -12.35 2.00
CA THR A 70 -8.07 -12.56 1.80
C THR A 70 -7.81 -13.19 0.43
N ALA A 71 -6.58 -13.11 -0.09
CA ALA A 71 -6.19 -13.77 -1.33
C ALA A 71 -6.51 -15.28 -1.31
N GLU A 72 -6.23 -15.94 -0.20
CA GLU A 72 -6.51 -17.37 0.01
C GLU A 72 -8.01 -17.68 0.05
N GLN A 73 -8.82 -16.82 0.67
CA GLN A 73 -10.28 -16.96 0.67
C GLN A 73 -10.86 -16.78 -0.74
N PHE A 74 -10.36 -15.80 -1.49
CA PHE A 74 -10.76 -15.59 -2.87
C PHE A 74 -10.34 -16.77 -3.76
N ALA A 75 -9.14 -17.32 -3.59
CA ALA A 75 -8.67 -18.51 -4.31
C ALA A 75 -9.64 -19.69 -4.12
N ARG A 76 -10.03 -20.00 -2.88
CA ARG A 76 -11.02 -21.05 -2.59
C ARG A 76 -12.38 -20.78 -3.23
N ALA A 77 -12.83 -19.53 -3.23
CA ALA A 77 -14.08 -19.14 -3.87
C ALA A 77 -14.02 -19.34 -5.39
N ALA A 78 -12.91 -18.96 -6.02
CA ALA A 78 -12.65 -19.18 -7.44
C ALA A 78 -12.64 -20.67 -7.81
N GLU A 79 -11.93 -21.49 -7.03
CA GLU A 79 -11.91 -22.94 -7.26
C GLU A 79 -13.31 -23.55 -7.16
N LYS A 80 -14.09 -23.13 -6.16
CA LYS A 80 -15.47 -23.60 -6.00
C LYS A 80 -16.31 -23.20 -7.20
N ALA A 81 -16.20 -21.96 -7.68
CA ALA A 81 -16.95 -21.50 -8.84
C ALA A 81 -16.63 -22.31 -10.11
N TYR A 82 -15.36 -22.61 -10.38
CA TYR A 82 -14.97 -23.46 -11.51
C TYR A 82 -15.47 -24.90 -11.38
N ARG A 83 -15.48 -25.46 -10.17
CA ARG A 83 -16.03 -26.80 -9.90
C ARG A 83 -17.54 -26.83 -10.08
N ASP A 84 -18.25 -25.84 -9.51
CA ASP A 84 -19.71 -25.72 -9.60
C ASP A 84 -20.17 -25.53 -11.07
N ALA A 85 -19.38 -24.83 -11.88
CA ALA A 85 -19.61 -24.66 -13.30
C ALA A 85 -19.24 -25.90 -14.15
N GLY A 86 -18.65 -26.94 -13.54
CA GLY A 86 -18.25 -28.17 -14.23
C GLY A 86 -17.05 -28.01 -15.19
N ILE A 87 -16.33 -26.88 -15.12
CA ILE A 87 -15.22 -26.56 -16.02
C ILE A 87 -13.96 -27.34 -15.64
N TYR A 88 -13.67 -27.40 -14.34
CA TYR A 88 -12.52 -28.12 -13.80
C TYR A 88 -12.94 -29.05 -12.66
N ALA A 89 -12.48 -30.30 -12.69
CA ALA A 89 -12.81 -31.27 -11.66
C ALA A 89 -12.07 -31.02 -10.33
N ARG A 90 -10.78 -30.64 -10.41
CA ARG A 90 -9.91 -30.37 -9.25
C ARG A 90 -8.96 -29.19 -9.53
N PRO A 91 -9.48 -27.96 -9.72
CA PRO A 91 -8.64 -26.78 -9.88
C PRO A 91 -7.93 -26.48 -8.54
N ALA A 92 -6.65 -26.17 -8.60
CA ALA A 92 -5.89 -25.59 -7.49
C ALA A 92 -5.48 -24.18 -7.91
N ILE A 93 -6.05 -23.15 -7.28
CA ILE A 93 -5.82 -21.76 -7.66
C ILE A 93 -4.92 -21.09 -6.63
N GLU A 94 -3.89 -20.44 -7.13
CA GLU A 94 -2.99 -19.59 -6.38
C GLU A 94 -3.28 -18.14 -6.74
N VAL A 95 -3.42 -17.28 -5.73
CA VAL A 95 -3.72 -15.86 -5.90
C VAL A 95 -2.66 -15.05 -5.18
N GLU A 96 -1.96 -14.22 -5.93
CA GLU A 96 -0.99 -13.27 -5.43
C GLU A 96 -1.53 -11.85 -5.66
N MET A 97 -1.58 -11.03 -4.61
CA MET A 97 -2.02 -9.64 -4.76
C MET A 97 -0.93 -8.82 -5.44
N VAL A 98 -1.24 -8.30 -6.62
CA VAL A 98 -0.36 -7.43 -7.40
C VAL A 98 -0.85 -5.99 -7.19
N GLY A 99 -0.80 -5.51 -5.95
CA GLY A 99 -0.97 -4.10 -5.57
C GLY A 99 -2.19 -3.31 -6.10
N THR A 100 -2.26 -2.04 -5.74
CA THR A 100 -3.16 -1.05 -6.35
C THR A 100 -2.67 -0.68 -7.76
N PRO A 101 -3.56 -0.37 -8.73
CA PRO A 101 -3.21 -0.07 -10.12
C PRO A 101 -2.21 1.07 -10.30
N ASP A 102 -2.08 1.95 -9.31
CA ASP A 102 -1.16 3.09 -9.37
C ASP A 102 0.31 2.72 -9.14
N LEU A 103 0.60 1.52 -8.60
CA LEU A 103 1.95 1.16 -8.17
C LEU A 103 2.64 0.12 -9.05
N VAL A 104 1.90 -0.58 -9.92
CA VAL A 104 2.39 -1.77 -10.63
C VAL A 104 3.06 -1.44 -11.97
N ASN A 105 2.66 -0.34 -12.62
CA ASN A 105 3.20 0.07 -13.93
C ASN A 105 3.95 1.39 -13.92
N GLN A 106 4.20 1.97 -12.75
CA GLN A 106 5.00 3.18 -12.64
C GLN A 106 6.35 2.79 -12.08
N GLU A 107 7.41 3.20 -12.79
CA GLU A 107 8.75 3.20 -12.23
C GLU A 107 8.67 3.76 -10.80
N PRO A 108 9.28 3.08 -9.81
CA PRO A 108 9.25 3.53 -8.43
C PRO A 108 9.57 5.02 -8.39
N ARG A 109 8.68 5.81 -7.79
CA ARG A 109 8.82 7.26 -7.72
C ARG A 109 8.38 7.76 -6.35
N ILE A 110 8.87 8.92 -5.97
CA ILE A 110 8.38 9.69 -4.84
C ILE A 110 7.73 10.97 -5.37
N SER A 111 6.86 11.59 -4.58
CA SER A 111 6.31 12.91 -4.88
C SER A 111 6.87 13.92 -3.90
N VAL A 112 7.37 15.07 -4.38
CA VAL A 112 7.79 16.19 -3.54
C VAL A 112 6.99 17.43 -3.93
N GLY A 113 6.41 18.12 -2.94
CA GLY A 113 5.57 19.29 -3.16
C GLY A 113 5.49 20.22 -1.95
N GLY A 114 4.56 21.17 -2.01
CA GLY A 114 4.51 22.29 -1.09
C GLY A 114 5.56 23.33 -1.44
N HIS A 115 6.24 23.86 -0.43
CA HIS A 115 7.19 24.97 -0.56
C HIS A 115 8.60 24.51 -0.97
N VAL A 116 8.69 24.00 -2.19
CA VAL A 116 9.93 23.57 -2.87
C VAL A 116 10.03 24.23 -4.25
N ARG A 117 11.25 24.42 -4.76
CA ARG A 117 11.45 25.12 -6.04
C ARG A 117 10.90 24.36 -7.26
N ARG A 118 10.90 23.02 -7.19
CA ARG A 118 10.41 22.15 -8.27
C ARG A 118 9.58 21.01 -7.69
N ALA A 119 8.28 21.28 -7.53
CA ALA A 119 7.31 20.26 -7.14
C ALA A 119 7.07 19.27 -8.28
N GLY A 120 6.83 18.00 -7.93
CA GLY A 120 6.50 16.97 -8.88
C GLY A 120 7.03 15.59 -8.49
N PRO A 121 6.78 14.58 -9.34
CA PRO A 121 7.31 13.24 -9.17
C PRO A 121 8.81 13.21 -9.44
N ILE A 122 9.54 12.41 -8.66
CA ILE A 122 10.97 12.16 -8.80
C ILE A 122 11.19 10.64 -8.84
N PRO A 123 11.98 10.11 -9.79
CA PRO A 123 12.35 8.70 -9.81
C PRO A 123 12.97 8.28 -8.47
N PHE A 124 12.47 7.20 -7.90
CA PHE A 124 12.99 6.64 -6.66
C PHE A 124 14.24 5.82 -6.94
N ARG A 125 15.24 6.00 -6.08
CA ARG A 125 16.46 5.18 -6.07
C ARG A 125 16.56 4.46 -4.74
N LYS A 126 17.13 3.25 -4.76
CA LYS A 126 17.45 2.55 -3.51
C LYS A 126 18.31 3.46 -2.63
N THR A 127 18.05 3.41 -1.33
CA THR A 127 18.70 4.23 -0.29
C THR A 127 18.49 5.75 -0.43
N MET A 128 17.48 6.21 -1.16
CA MET A 128 17.13 7.63 -1.21
C MET A 128 16.67 8.12 0.16
N THR A 129 17.21 9.25 0.58
CA THR A 129 16.88 9.92 1.85
C THR A 129 15.95 11.11 1.63
N LEU A 130 15.32 11.56 2.72
CA LEU A 130 14.49 12.76 2.68
C LEU A 130 15.27 14.01 2.24
N LEU A 131 16.53 14.16 2.67
CA LEU A 131 17.39 15.27 2.23
C LEU A 131 17.61 15.25 0.71
N GLU A 132 17.95 14.09 0.17
CA GLU A 132 18.21 13.94 -1.26
C GLU A 132 16.96 14.19 -2.12
N ALA A 133 15.77 13.83 -1.61
CA ALA A 133 14.50 14.15 -2.26
C ALA A 133 14.23 15.65 -2.31
N ILE A 134 14.44 16.36 -1.21
CA ILE A 134 14.29 17.82 -1.15
C ILE A 134 15.30 18.50 -2.09
N GLN A 135 16.55 18.04 -2.12
CA GLN A 135 17.57 18.57 -3.04
C GLN A 135 17.22 18.31 -4.52
N ALA A 136 16.72 17.12 -4.85
CA ALA A 136 16.27 16.79 -6.20
C ALA A 136 15.08 17.68 -6.65
N ALA A 137 14.25 18.12 -5.71
CA ALA A 137 13.20 19.12 -5.90
C ALA A 137 13.71 20.58 -5.96
N GLY A 138 15.03 20.80 -6.01
CA GLY A 138 15.65 22.13 -6.07
C GLY A 138 15.69 22.85 -4.72
N ASP A 139 15.66 22.09 -3.61
CA ASP A 139 15.51 22.56 -2.24
C ASP A 139 14.20 23.29 -1.96
N ARG A 140 14.03 23.65 -0.68
CA ARG A 140 12.94 24.49 -0.20
C ARG A 140 13.01 25.87 -0.84
N ASP A 141 11.85 26.44 -1.17
CA ASP A 141 11.75 27.84 -1.61
C ASP A 141 11.88 28.82 -0.42
N GLU A 142 11.73 30.12 -0.68
CA GLU A 142 11.83 31.16 0.35
C GLU A 142 10.73 31.10 1.44
N PHE A 143 9.62 30.41 1.14
CA PHE A 143 8.50 30.20 2.05
C PHE A 143 8.55 28.83 2.72
N GLY A 144 9.54 27.98 2.42
CA GLY A 144 9.67 26.63 2.95
C GLY A 144 10.04 26.59 4.43
N GLY A 145 9.14 26.03 5.22
CA GLY A 145 9.29 25.82 6.66
C GLY A 145 10.22 24.66 7.03
N ARG A 146 10.34 24.44 8.34
CA ARG A 146 11.08 23.28 8.91
C ARG A 146 10.26 22.00 8.95
N ASN A 147 8.94 22.14 8.91
CA ASN A 147 8.02 21.02 9.05
C ASN A 147 7.81 20.37 7.68
N ILE A 148 7.85 19.04 7.68
CA ILE A 148 7.61 18.23 6.50
C ILE A 148 6.54 17.21 6.85
N ARG A 149 5.51 17.10 6.02
CA ARG A 149 4.57 15.99 6.08
C ARG A 149 5.05 14.88 5.17
N LEU A 150 5.36 13.73 5.75
CA LEU A 150 5.62 12.49 5.04
C LEU A 150 4.34 11.66 5.02
N ILE A 151 3.82 11.38 3.84
CA ILE A 151 2.69 10.48 3.63
C ILE A 151 3.25 9.17 3.10
N ARG A 152 3.12 8.10 3.88
CA ARG A 152 3.59 6.75 3.56
C ARG A 152 2.48 5.76 3.80
N LYS A 153 2.08 5.01 2.76
CA LYS A 153 1.01 4.00 2.83
C LYS A 153 -0.27 4.54 3.49
N GLY A 154 -0.65 5.77 3.13
CA GLY A 154 -1.83 6.46 3.68
C GLY A 154 -1.66 7.09 5.07
N LYS A 155 -0.53 6.85 5.76
CA LYS A 155 -0.25 7.47 7.07
C LYS A 155 0.55 8.76 6.89
N THR A 156 0.05 9.85 7.47
CA THR A 156 0.76 11.13 7.52
C THR A 156 1.58 11.25 8.80
N THR A 157 2.86 11.57 8.68
CA THR A 157 3.77 11.82 9.81
C THR A 157 4.37 13.20 9.67
N LEU A 158 4.30 14.01 10.74
CA LEU A 158 4.92 15.33 10.79
C LEU A 158 6.38 15.19 11.25
N LEU A 159 7.31 15.71 10.45
CA LEU A 159 8.75 15.60 10.65
C LEU A 159 9.38 17.00 10.76
N ASP A 160 10.37 17.15 11.65
CA ASP A 160 11.17 18.37 11.77
C ASP A 160 12.49 18.20 11.01
N PHE A 161 12.62 18.86 9.86
CA PHE A 161 13.76 18.74 8.95
C PHE A 161 15.06 19.34 9.51
N ARG A 162 15.05 19.99 10.67
CA ARG A 162 16.28 20.43 11.36
C ARG A 162 17.07 19.26 11.92
N LYS A 163 16.38 18.17 12.26
CA LYS A 163 16.93 16.97 12.89
C LYS A 163 17.73 16.15 11.88
N GLN A 164 18.93 15.72 12.25
CA GLN A 164 19.82 14.99 11.34
C GLN A 164 19.26 13.60 11.00
N GLU A 165 18.61 12.95 11.96
CA GLU A 165 17.93 11.67 11.78
C GLU A 165 16.78 11.76 10.76
N ILE A 166 16.11 12.91 10.66
CA ILE A 166 15.04 13.16 9.71
C ILE A 166 15.61 13.39 8.30
N LYS A 167 16.71 14.13 8.18
CA LYS A 167 17.40 14.31 6.89
C LYS A 167 17.87 12.98 6.29
N ASN A 168 18.35 12.08 7.15
CA ASN A 168 18.85 10.75 6.79
C ASN A 168 17.74 9.68 6.71
N LEU A 169 16.47 10.04 6.95
CA LEU A 169 15.35 9.11 6.89
C LEU A 169 15.27 8.50 5.48
N GLN A 170 15.30 7.17 5.40
CA GLN A 170 15.15 6.46 4.14
C GLN A 170 13.70 6.50 3.67
N LEU A 171 13.53 6.85 2.40
CA LEU A 171 12.25 6.88 1.73
C LEU A 171 11.88 5.50 1.20
N GLU A 172 10.58 5.27 1.10
CA GLU A 172 10.01 4.11 0.42
C GLU A 172 9.47 4.54 -0.95
N PRO A 173 9.35 3.61 -1.91
CA PRO A 173 8.61 3.85 -3.13
C PRO A 173 7.23 4.42 -2.83
N PHE A 174 6.83 5.43 -3.60
CA PHE A 174 5.53 6.08 -3.55
C PHE A 174 5.27 6.94 -2.30
N ASP A 175 6.31 7.24 -1.52
CA ASP A 175 6.24 8.28 -0.50
C ASP A 175 5.86 9.64 -1.12
N SER A 176 5.02 10.39 -0.41
CA SER A 176 4.75 11.80 -0.72
C SER A 176 5.27 12.72 0.38
N ILE A 177 6.00 13.75 -0.04
CA ILE A 177 6.71 14.68 0.83
C ILE A 177 6.14 16.07 0.56
N ILE A 178 5.59 16.70 1.59
CA ILE A 178 5.05 18.06 1.51
C ILE A 178 5.83 18.95 2.47
N VAL A 179 6.48 19.98 1.95
CA VAL A 179 7.13 21.01 2.76
C VAL A 179 6.10 22.07 3.13
N ASP A 180 5.88 22.26 4.43
CA ASP A 180 4.94 23.24 4.95
C ASP A 180 5.50 24.66 4.84
N GLN A 181 4.62 25.67 4.92
CA GLN A 181 5.03 27.07 4.92
C GLN A 181 5.76 27.43 6.23
N ALA A 182 6.77 28.30 6.14
CA ALA A 182 7.42 28.87 7.30
C ALA A 182 6.44 29.75 8.10
N GLY A 183 6.32 29.50 9.40
CA GLY A 183 5.55 30.35 10.32
C GLY A 183 4.04 30.08 10.40
N VAL A 184 3.49 29.18 9.58
CA VAL A 184 2.10 28.73 9.73
C VAL A 184 2.10 27.40 10.48
N VAL A 185 1.77 27.45 11.76
CA VAL A 185 1.18 26.29 12.44
C VAL A 185 -0.17 26.10 11.78
N GLU A 186 -0.31 25.09 10.91
CA GLU A 186 -1.63 24.68 10.44
C GLU A 186 -2.40 24.22 11.69
N GLY A 187 -3.32 25.08 12.11
CA GLY A 187 -4.04 24.97 13.36
C GLY A 187 -4.76 23.65 13.48
N ASP A 188 -4.75 23.15 14.72
CA ASP A 188 -5.88 22.51 15.40
C ASP A 188 -7.11 22.30 14.49
N ARG A 189 -7.26 21.08 13.97
CA ARG A 189 -8.58 20.58 13.59
C ARG A 189 -9.09 19.83 14.80
N GLY A 190 -9.98 20.49 15.53
CA GLY A 190 -10.72 19.93 16.67
C GLY A 190 -11.69 18.82 16.28
#